data_AF-A0A2G9T721-F1
#
_entry.id   AF-A0A2G9T721-F1
#
_cell.length_a   1.000
_cell.length_b   1.000
_cell.length_c   1.000
_cell.angle_alpha   90.00
_cell.angle_beta   90.00
_cell.angle_gamma   90.00
#
_symmetry.space_group_name_H-M   'P 1'
#
loop_
_entity.id
_entity.type
_entity.pdbx_description
1 polymer ?
#
loop_
_entity_poly.entity_id
_entity_poly.type
_entity_poly.pdbx_seq_one_letter_code
_entity_poly.pdbx_strand_id
1 'polypeptide(L)' 'HHAVHYREDFPDRVVIYTPYEYGSIMHYGPQSFNEGANAIMPLDKRYQWTIGSKIPSFYDIMMVNKHYHCDGIL' A
#
# COMPACT_ATOMS: atom_id res chain seq x y z
N HIS A 1 14.96 10.36 7.44
CA HIS A 1 15.63 9.09 7.12
C HIS A 1 14.73 7.94 7.52
N HIS A 2 13.93 7.39 6.60
CA HIS A 2 13.11 6.20 6.87
C HIS A 2 13.88 4.99 6.34
N ALA A 3 14.27 4.10 7.25
CA ALA A 3 15.05 2.92 6.92
C ALA A 3 14.17 1.88 6.21
N VAL A 4 14.72 1.25 5.19
CA VAL A 4 14.11 0.10 4.52
C VAL A 4 14.04 -1.05 5.53
N HIS A 5 12.84 -1.60 5.76
CA HIS A 5 12.67 -2.75 6.63
C HIS A 5 12.81 -4.04 5.82
N TYR A 6 13.85 -4.82 6.11
CA TYR A 6 14.02 -6.19 5.60
C TYR A 6 13.30 -7.16 6.54
N ARG A 7 12.55 -8.13 5.98
CA ARG A 7 11.93 -9.20 6.75
C ARG A 7 12.89 -10.41 6.76
N GLU A 8 13.36 -10.82 7.94
CA GLU A 8 14.42 -11.84 8.10
C GLU A 8 14.00 -13.25 7.64
N ASP A 9 12.70 -13.49 7.53
CA ASP A 9 12.04 -14.73 7.15
C ASP A 9 11.93 -14.96 5.63
N PHE A 10 12.31 -13.98 4.80
CA PHE A 10 12.28 -14.09 3.34
C PHE A 10 13.67 -13.78 2.74
N PRO A 11 14.47 -14.81 2.37
CA PRO A 11 15.84 -14.63 1.87
C PRO A 11 15.88 -13.94 0.50
N ASP A 12 14.77 -13.93 -0.23
CA ASP A 12 14.56 -13.12 -1.43
C ASP A 12 13.97 -11.76 -1.04
N ARG A 13 14.63 -10.69 -1.49
CA ARG A 13 14.50 -9.30 -1.04
C ARG A 13 13.05 -8.77 -1.02
N VAL A 14 12.32 -8.99 0.07
CA VAL A 14 11.10 -8.24 0.37
C VAL A 14 11.52 -6.86 0.86
N VAL A 15 11.36 -5.85 0.00
CA VAL A 15 11.71 -4.46 0.30
C VAL A 15 10.43 -3.68 0.61
N ILE A 16 10.30 -3.22 1.85
CA ILE A 16 9.14 -2.43 2.30
C ILE A 16 9.58 -0.97 2.46
N TYR A 17 9.09 -0.10 1.57
CA TYR A 17 9.41 1.33 1.59
C TYR A 17 8.44 2.17 2.42
N THR A 18 7.20 1.70 2.59
CA THR A 18 6.11 2.47 3.21
C THR A 18 5.30 1.58 4.15
N PRO A 19 4.64 2.15 5.19
CA PRO A 19 3.63 1.43 5.95
C PRO A 19 2.45 1.00 5.07
N TYR A 20 1.65 0.06 5.57
CA TYR A 20 0.38 -0.29 4.93
C TYR A 20 -0.58 0.90 4.92
N GLU A 21 -1.17 1.18 3.76
CA GLU A 21 -2.06 2.30 3.56
C GLU A 21 -3.36 1.83 2.90
N TYR A 22 -4.48 2.06 3.60
CA TYR A 22 -5.81 1.69 3.09
C TYR A 22 -6.13 2.35 1.74
N GLY A 23 -5.71 3.61 1.55
CA GLY A 23 -6.03 4.42 0.37
C GLY A 23 -5.12 4.24 -0.83
N SER A 24 -4.18 3.30 -0.79
CA SER A 24 -3.29 3.00 -1.93
C SER A 24 -4.11 2.60 -3.16
N ILE A 25 -3.72 3.08 -4.35
CA ILE A 25 -4.32 2.68 -5.63
C ILE A 25 -4.18 1.17 -5.90
N MET A 26 -3.18 0.55 -5.27
CA MET A 26 -2.91 -0.88 -5.37
C MET A 26 -3.79 -1.72 -4.43
N HIS A 27 -4.56 -1.08 -3.54
CA HIS A 27 -5.44 -1.79 -2.62
C HIS A 27 -6.77 -2.18 -3.29
N TYR A 28 -7.17 -3.45 -3.16
CA TYR A 28 -8.49 -3.89 -3.63
C TYR A 28 -9.65 -3.18 -2.92
N GLY A 29 -10.78 -3.10 -3.60
CA GLY A 29 -12.00 -2.53 -3.04
C GLY A 29 -12.69 -3.49 -2.06
N PRO A 30 -13.68 -3.00 -1.30
CA PRO A 30 -14.34 -3.78 -0.27
C PRO A 30 -15.07 -5.01 -0.83
N GLN A 31 -15.61 -4.92 -2.04
CA GLN A 31 -16.38 -5.98 -2.71
C GLN A 31 -15.60 -6.67 -3.84
N SER A 32 -14.28 -6.49 -3.91
CA SER A 32 -13.48 -7.14 -4.94
C SER A 32 -13.68 -8.66 -4.90
N PHE A 33 -14.10 -9.23 -6.03
CA PHE A 33 -14.37 -10.66 -6.20
C PHE A 33 -15.49 -11.24 -5.31
N ASN A 34 -16.39 -10.41 -4.80
CA ASN A 34 -17.55 -10.86 -4.01
C ASN A 34 -18.79 -10.03 -4.36
N GLU A 35 -19.84 -10.70 -4.84
CA GLU A 35 -21.07 -10.04 -5.24
C GLU A 35 -21.97 -9.83 -4.03
N GLY A 36 -22.22 -8.57 -3.68
CA GLY A 36 -23.23 -8.18 -2.68
C GLY A 36 -22.76 -8.14 -1.22
N ALA A 37 -21.50 -8.50 -0.94
CA ALA A 37 -20.92 -8.38 0.40
C ALA A 37 -19.46 -7.89 0.35
N ASN A 38 -19.02 -7.25 1.44
CA ASN A 38 -17.62 -6.87 1.56
C ASN A 38 -16.78 -8.14 1.78
N ALA A 39 -15.91 -8.46 0.83
CA ALA A 39 -14.86 -9.47 0.97
C ALA A 39 -13.71 -8.99 1.86
N ILE A 40 -13.44 -7.68 1.86
CA ILE A 40 -12.35 -7.07 2.62
C ILE A 40 -12.92 -6.04 3.58
N MET A 41 -12.63 -6.24 4.87
CA MET A 41 -13.04 -5.35 5.95
C MET A 41 -11.79 -4.93 6.75
N PRO A 42 -11.41 -3.63 6.72
CA PRO A 42 -10.39 -3.08 7.60
C PRO A 42 -10.66 -3.33 9.08
N LEU A 43 -9.60 -3.53 9.87
CA LEU A 43 -9.72 -3.62 11.34
C LEU A 43 -10.31 -2.32 11.92
N ASP A 44 -9.88 -1.17 11.40
CA ASP A 44 -10.51 0.12 11.67
C ASP A 44 -11.58 0.40 10.63
N LYS A 45 -12.84 0.25 11.06
CA LYS A 45 -14.04 0.36 10.22
C LYS A 45 -14.18 1.73 9.54
N ARG A 46 -13.50 2.77 10.01
CA ARG A 46 -13.51 4.11 9.39
C ARG A 46 -12.94 4.09 7.97
N TYR A 47 -12.09 3.12 7.65
CA TYR A 47 -11.42 3.00 6.35
C TYR A 47 -12.13 2.06 5.35
N GLN A 48 -13.32 1.56 5.67
CA GLN A 48 -14.05 0.61 4.82
C GLN A 48 -14.27 1.10 3.38
N TRP A 49 -14.43 2.41 3.21
CA TRP A 49 -14.62 3.07 1.91
C TRP A 49 -13.38 3.86 1.45
N THR A 50 -12.28 3.77 2.19
CA THR A 50 -10.97 4.29 1.78
C THR A 50 -10.24 3.27 0.91
N ILE A 51 -10.40 1.97 1.19
CA ILE A 51 -9.87 0.88 0.35
C ILE A 51 -10.51 0.85 -1.04
N GLY A 52 -9.73 0.48 -2.06
CA GLY A 52 -10.20 0.48 -3.45
C GLY A 52 -10.09 1.82 -4.17
N SER A 53 -9.33 2.77 -3.61
CA SER A 53 -9.04 4.06 -4.23
C SER A 53 -8.58 3.89 -5.68
N LYS A 54 -8.98 4.84 -6.53
CA LYS A 54 -8.55 4.92 -7.94
C LYS A 54 -7.57 6.07 -8.19
N ILE A 55 -7.09 6.70 -7.13
CA ILE A 55 -6.15 7.82 -7.16
C ILE A 55 -4.87 7.37 -6.46
N PRO A 56 -3.68 7.56 -7.07
CA PRO A 56 -2.41 7.27 -6.40
C PRO A 56 -2.26 8.11 -5.14
N SER A 57 -1.89 7.45 -4.04
CA SER A 57 -1.60 8.12 -2.79
C SER A 57 -0.19 8.72 -2.78
N PHE A 58 0.12 9.49 -1.72
CA PHE A 58 1.49 9.94 -1.48
C PHE A 58 2.46 8.76 -1.31
N TYR A 59 2.06 7.70 -0.59
CA TYR A 59 2.93 6.55 -0.36
C TYR A 59 3.10 5.68 -1.61
N ASP A 60 2.11 5.60 -2.50
CA ASP A 60 2.28 4.93 -3.81
C ASP A 60 3.42 5.59 -4.61
N ILE A 61 3.39 6.92 -4.71
CA ILE A 61 4.42 7.70 -5.42
C ILE A 61 5.78 7.55 -4.72
N MET A 62 5.82 7.68 -3.40
CA MET A 62 7.05 7.53 -2.62
C MET A 62 7.66 6.13 -2.79
N MET A 63 6.83 5.07 -2.77
CA MET A 63 7.29 3.70 -2.93
C MET A 63 7.99 3.50 -4.28
N VAL A 64 7.36 3.96 -5.38
CA VAL A 64 7.93 3.85 -6.73
C VAL A 64 9.22 4.67 -6.84
N ASN A 65 9.21 5.92 -6.36
CA ASN A 65 10.41 6.77 -6.40
C ASN A 65 11.57 6.17 -5.62
N LYS A 66 11.32 5.60 -4.43
CA LYS A 66 12.35 4.90 -3.65
C LYS A 66 12.86 3.64 -4.36
N HIS A 67 11.95 2.88 -4.98
CA HIS A 67 12.32 1.66 -5.69
C HIS A 67 13.20 1.91 -6.93
N TYR A 68 12.93 2.98 -7.67
CA TYR A 68 13.67 3.35 -8.88
C TYR A 68 14.73 4.43 -8.67
N HIS A 69 15.04 4.78 -7.42
CA HIS A 69 16.02 5.83 -7.07
C HIS A 69 15.70 7.21 -7.69
N CYS A 70 14.40 7.53 -7.80
CA CYS A 70 13.86 8.82 -8.24
C CYS A 70 13.45 9.72 -7.05
N ASP A 71 14.02 9.50 -5.87
CA ASP A 71 13.76 10.25 -4.64
C ASP A 71 14.74 11.43 -4.42
N GLY A 72 15.52 11.78 -5.45
CA GLY A 72 16.44 12.90 -5.43
C GLY A 72 15.73 14.24 -5.21
N ILE A 73 16.31 15.05 -4.35
CA ILE A 73 16.06 16.49 -4.25
C ILE A 73 16.77 17.15 -5.44
N LEU A 74 16.08 18.00 -6.20
CA LEU A 74 16.72 18.96 -7.12
C LEU A 74 17.64 19.91 -6.35
#